data_AF-A0A4Q9QCP6-F1
#
_entry.id   AF-A0A4Q9QCP6-F1
#
_cell.length_a   1.000
_cell.length_b   1.000
_cell.length_c   1.000
_cell.angle_alpha   90.00
_cell.angle_beta   90.00
_cell.angle_gamma   90.00
#
_symmetry.space_group_name_H-M   'P 1'
#
loop_
_entity.id
_entity.type
_entity.pdbx_description
1 polymer ?
#
loop_
_entity_poly.entity_id
_entity_poly.type
_entity_poly.pdbx_seq_one_letter_code
_entity_poly.pdbx_strand_id
1 'polypeptide(L)'
;MPSSQDDHTDSSSDRRSISPAPSLYSFSSSVDGRLMLRQAYGRTLNNQNDTYFLPADNEEHRRLDLQHQIITLALGGLYPAPNLVRRALAPRPGKTPAILDVGTGSGSWAIEMAQQFPHCTVVGVDLAPPRVDGDLPPNCRFEIDDANLGFSHYRESFDVIHARSISSGIRDYPQLLEEFAQALRPGGVVIVGDGDLQLYDQYQQPLAYAEQGTPGFSWITRIFFATYNAMKNRGGNIDCPLMCPTWLRAIDSFTDVGWHKIFIPIGPWRYADQRERVLAEMLREDCLRFISGMGPLLLSEGYLPESVEMMQREAAAELREQRVRVQSRWAFAWAVKKSP
;
A
#
# COMPACT_ATOMS: atom_id res chain seq x y z
N MET A 1 -23.87 -60.86 6.58
CA MET A 1 -23.37 -60.58 7.95
C MET A 1 -22.31 -61.63 8.24
N PRO A 2 -21.14 -61.24 8.77
CA PRO A 2 -19.88 -61.04 8.01
C PRO A 2 -18.86 -62.18 8.31
N SER A 3 -17.63 -62.28 7.81
CA SER A 3 -16.59 -61.30 7.42
C SER A 3 -15.37 -62.00 6.75
N SER A 4 -14.70 -61.28 5.84
CA SER A 4 -13.22 -61.15 5.65
C SER A 4 -12.39 -62.40 5.26
N GLN A 5 -11.40 -62.41 4.35
CA GLN A 5 -10.43 -61.45 3.78
C GLN A 5 -10.06 -61.94 2.36
N ASP A 6 -9.84 -61.04 1.40
CA ASP A 6 -9.05 -61.32 0.20
C ASP A 6 -8.04 -60.18 -0.03
N ASP A 7 -6.77 -60.58 -0.11
CA ASP A 7 -5.60 -59.79 -0.47
C ASP A 7 -5.59 -59.49 -1.97
N HIS A 8 -5.50 -58.22 -2.34
CA HIS A 8 -4.98 -57.83 -3.65
C HIS A 8 -3.96 -56.71 -3.52
N THR A 9 -2.73 -57.08 -3.86
CA THR A 9 -1.60 -56.24 -4.20
C THR A 9 -1.92 -55.38 -5.42
N ASP A 10 -1.67 -54.07 -5.34
CA ASP A 10 -1.52 -53.25 -6.53
C ASP A 10 -0.31 -52.32 -6.40
N SER A 11 0.61 -52.47 -7.35
CA SER A 11 1.77 -51.62 -7.50
C SER A 11 1.34 -50.37 -8.25
N SER A 12 1.43 -49.20 -7.61
CA SER A 12 1.35 -47.94 -8.34
C SER A 12 2.59 -47.10 -8.09
N SER A 13 3.25 -46.81 -9.20
CA SER A 13 4.45 -45.99 -9.34
C SER A 13 4.24 -44.58 -8.79
N ASP A 14 5.19 -44.12 -7.98
CA ASP A 14 5.39 -42.72 -7.59
C ASP A 14 5.52 -41.83 -8.84
N ARG A 15 4.40 -41.21 -9.24
CA ARG A 15 4.40 -40.03 -10.09
C ARG A 15 4.15 -38.82 -9.21
N ARG A 16 5.21 -38.04 -9.02
CA ARG A 16 5.21 -36.70 -8.40
C ARG A 16 3.99 -35.92 -8.87
N SER A 17 3.10 -35.63 -7.94
CA SER A 17 1.95 -34.75 -8.16
C SER A 17 2.46 -33.33 -8.40
N ILE A 18 2.39 -32.90 -9.66
CA ILE A 18 2.42 -31.50 -10.07
C ILE A 18 1.10 -30.93 -9.60
N SER A 19 1.13 -30.01 -8.64
CA SER A 19 -0.07 -29.31 -8.14
C SER A 19 -0.95 -28.80 -9.29
N PRO A 20 -2.22 -29.20 -9.37
CA PRO A 20 -3.21 -28.59 -10.24
C PRO A 20 -4.17 -27.79 -9.35
N ALA A 21 -3.85 -26.52 -9.12
CA ALA A 21 -4.86 -25.57 -8.65
C ALA A 21 -4.56 -24.19 -9.27
N PRO A 22 -5.29 -23.79 -10.32
CA PRO A 22 -5.32 -22.40 -10.72
C PRO A 22 -6.21 -21.67 -9.72
N SER A 23 -5.66 -20.81 -8.87
CA SER A 23 -6.45 -19.74 -8.25
C SER A 23 -6.74 -18.66 -9.30
N LEU A 24 -7.46 -19.04 -10.35
CA LEU A 24 -8.10 -18.12 -11.29
C LEU A 24 -9.47 -17.79 -10.71
N TYR A 25 -9.51 -16.80 -9.81
CA TYR A 25 -10.78 -16.21 -9.41
C TYR A 25 -11.19 -15.21 -10.50
N SER A 26 -12.04 -15.64 -11.43
CA SER A 26 -12.67 -14.74 -12.39
C SER A 26 -13.69 -13.87 -11.67
N PHE A 27 -13.33 -12.61 -11.43
CA PHE A 27 -14.17 -11.64 -10.71
C PHE A 27 -15.52 -11.39 -11.43
N SER A 28 -16.61 -11.65 -10.71
CA SER A 28 -17.97 -11.25 -11.03
C SER A 28 -18.43 -10.17 -10.06
N SER A 29 -18.51 -8.93 -10.54
CA SER A 29 -18.83 -7.74 -9.73
C SER A 29 -20.15 -7.80 -8.95
N SER A 30 -21.11 -8.61 -9.39
CA SER A 30 -22.44 -8.73 -8.75
C SER A 30 -22.50 -9.75 -7.61
N VAL A 31 -21.66 -10.78 -7.63
CA VAL A 31 -21.64 -11.86 -6.62
C VAL A 31 -20.48 -11.67 -5.65
N ASP A 32 -19.31 -11.33 -6.16
CA ASP A 32 -18.06 -11.29 -5.38
C ASP A 32 -17.94 -9.99 -4.60
N GLY A 33 -18.45 -8.89 -5.16
CA GLY A 33 -18.48 -7.59 -4.49
C GLY A 33 -19.21 -7.61 -3.15
N ARG A 34 -20.19 -8.51 -2.95
CA ARG A 34 -20.93 -8.64 -1.67
C ARG A 34 -20.20 -9.46 -0.61
N LEU A 35 -19.29 -10.34 -1.01
CA LEU A 35 -18.46 -11.13 -0.09
C LEU A 35 -17.20 -10.36 0.33
N MET A 36 -16.68 -9.52 -0.57
CA MET A 36 -15.42 -8.81 -0.37
C MET A 36 -15.58 -7.39 0.19
N LEU A 37 -16.78 -6.80 0.11
CA LEU A 37 -17.06 -5.45 0.60
C LEU A 37 -18.23 -5.47 1.59
N ARG A 38 -18.17 -4.59 2.59
CA ARG A 38 -19.25 -4.35 3.55
C ARG A 38 -19.61 -2.88 3.63
N GLN A 39 -20.87 -2.57 3.93
CA GLN A 39 -21.28 -1.21 4.27
C GLN A 39 -21.08 -0.99 5.76
N ALA A 40 -20.33 0.05 6.12
CA ALA A 40 -20.16 0.47 7.51
C ALA A 40 -20.07 1.99 7.57
N TYR A 41 -20.83 2.60 8.48
CA TYR A 41 -20.83 4.05 8.71
C TYR A 41 -21.06 4.89 7.43
N GLY A 42 -21.92 4.42 6.52
CA GLY A 42 -22.25 5.11 5.27
C GLY A 42 -21.17 5.05 4.18
N ARG A 43 -20.11 4.26 4.38
CA ARG A 43 -19.03 4.02 3.41
C ARG A 43 -18.91 2.54 3.10
N THR A 44 -18.32 2.23 1.95
CA THR A 44 -17.98 0.85 1.60
C THR A 44 -16.58 0.55 2.15
N LEU A 45 -16.41 -0.52 2.93
CA LEU A 45 -15.12 -1.01 3.44
C LEU A 45 -14.82 -2.40 2.86
N ASN A 46 -13.57 -2.87 2.97
CA ASN A 46 -13.26 -4.28 2.73
C ASN A 46 -13.87 -5.17 3.83
N ASN A 47 -14.16 -6.43 3.48
CA ASN A 47 -14.73 -7.45 4.36
C ASN A 47 -13.74 -8.59 4.67
N GLN A 48 -12.48 -8.47 4.21
CA GLN A 48 -11.48 -9.52 4.33
C GLN A 48 -10.56 -9.35 5.54
N ASN A 49 -10.23 -8.10 5.89
CA ASN A 49 -9.28 -7.81 6.95
C ASN A 49 -9.73 -6.60 7.78
N ASP A 50 -9.99 -6.85 9.07
CA ASP A 50 -10.42 -5.82 10.01
C ASP A 50 -9.32 -4.82 10.43
N THR A 51 -8.05 -5.12 10.11
CA THR A 51 -6.90 -4.22 10.35
C THR A 51 -6.95 -3.03 9.41
N TYR A 52 -7.15 -3.27 8.11
CA TYR A 52 -7.33 -2.22 7.14
C TYR A 52 -8.78 -1.72 7.18
N PHE A 53 -9.03 -0.59 7.82
CA PHE A 53 -10.38 -0.07 8.02
C PHE A 53 -10.61 1.26 7.28
N LEU A 54 -10.02 1.40 6.10
CA LEU A 54 -10.27 2.54 5.21
C LEU A 54 -11.37 2.21 4.19
N PRO A 55 -12.07 3.24 3.68
CA PRO A 55 -13.04 3.05 2.60
C PRO A 55 -12.44 2.37 1.37
N ALA A 56 -13.28 1.68 0.59
CA ALA A 56 -12.96 1.02 -0.66
C ALA A 56 -13.97 1.43 -1.77
N ASP A 57 -14.60 2.59 -1.59
CA ASP A 57 -15.56 3.16 -2.54
C ASP A 57 -14.88 4.01 -3.63
N ASN A 58 -15.70 4.57 -4.53
CA ASN A 58 -15.22 5.37 -5.65
C ASN A 58 -14.49 6.65 -5.20
N GLU A 59 -14.88 7.22 -4.05
CA GLU A 59 -14.23 8.43 -3.55
C GLU A 59 -12.80 8.10 -3.08
N GLU A 60 -12.62 6.98 -2.38
CA GLU A 60 -11.29 6.54 -1.99
C GLU A 60 -10.41 6.16 -3.18
N HIS A 61 -10.93 5.43 -4.17
CA HIS A 61 -10.12 5.10 -5.36
C HIS A 61 -9.61 6.36 -6.08
N ARG A 62 -10.46 7.39 -6.24
CA ARG A 62 -10.02 8.67 -6.82
C ARG A 62 -8.99 9.40 -5.95
N ARG A 63 -9.06 9.23 -4.63
CA ARG A 63 -8.05 9.74 -3.72
C ARG A 63 -6.72 9.00 -3.93
N LEU A 64 -6.75 7.67 -4.04
CA LEU A 64 -5.56 6.84 -4.31
C LEU A 64 -4.93 7.16 -5.68
N ASP A 65 -5.74 7.43 -6.71
CA ASP A 65 -5.23 7.90 -8.02
C ASP A 65 -4.49 9.24 -7.88
N LEU A 66 -5.08 10.21 -7.16
CA LEU A 66 -4.43 11.49 -6.89
C LEU A 66 -3.13 11.30 -6.10
N GLN A 67 -3.16 10.44 -5.08
CA GLN A 67 -1.99 10.11 -4.29
C GLN A 67 -0.89 9.46 -5.13
N HIS A 68 -1.23 8.55 -6.05
CA HIS A 68 -0.29 7.98 -7.01
C HIS A 68 0.38 9.07 -7.85
N GLN A 69 -0.40 9.99 -8.42
CA GLN A 69 0.14 11.11 -9.21
C GLN A 69 1.07 12.01 -8.39
N ILE A 70 0.71 12.32 -7.14
CA ILE A 70 1.56 13.11 -6.23
C ILE A 70 2.91 12.43 -6.03
N ILE A 71 2.92 11.13 -5.72
CA ILE A 71 4.16 10.40 -5.45
C ILE A 71 5.01 10.21 -6.70
N THR A 72 4.40 9.88 -7.84
CA THR A 72 5.09 9.81 -9.12
C THR A 72 5.74 11.15 -9.48
N LEU A 73 5.00 12.25 -9.29
CA LEU A 73 5.53 13.59 -9.52
C LEU A 73 6.63 13.95 -8.51
N ALA A 74 6.55 13.51 -7.25
CA ALA A 74 7.56 13.79 -6.24
C ALA A 74 8.87 13.05 -6.51
N LEU A 75 8.79 11.77 -6.90
CA LEU A 75 9.93 10.93 -7.23
C LEU A 75 10.52 11.26 -8.62
N GLY A 76 9.75 11.92 -9.49
CA GLY A 76 10.12 12.14 -10.89
C GLY A 76 10.00 10.87 -11.75
N GLY A 77 9.19 9.91 -11.32
CA GLY A 77 8.99 8.60 -11.94
C GLY A 77 8.22 7.64 -11.03
N LEU A 78 7.95 6.43 -11.50
CA LEU A 78 7.09 5.45 -10.80
C LEU A 78 7.74 4.84 -9.54
N TYR A 79 9.05 4.86 -9.44
CA TYR A 79 9.80 4.17 -8.38
C TYR A 79 11.13 4.87 -8.09
N PRO A 80 11.66 4.74 -6.87
CA PRO A 80 13.03 5.10 -6.55
C PRO A 80 14.03 4.11 -7.20
N ALA A 81 15.32 4.46 -7.16
CA ALA A 81 16.42 3.61 -7.63
C ALA A 81 16.25 3.05 -9.06
N PRO A 82 16.06 3.91 -10.08
CA PRO A 82 15.65 3.47 -11.41
C PRO A 82 16.62 2.50 -12.10
N ASN A 83 17.91 2.60 -11.80
CA ASN A 83 18.92 1.68 -12.35
C ASN A 83 18.76 0.24 -11.84
N LEU A 84 18.36 0.06 -10.58
CA LEU A 84 18.14 -1.28 -10.00
C LEU A 84 16.91 -1.93 -10.64
N VAL A 85 15.80 -1.18 -10.71
CA VAL A 85 14.54 -1.66 -11.30
C VAL A 85 14.72 -2.01 -12.78
N ARG A 86 15.32 -1.12 -13.58
CA ARG A 86 15.58 -1.39 -15.01
C ARG A 86 16.47 -2.61 -15.23
N ARG A 87 17.47 -2.82 -14.36
CA ARG A 87 18.33 -4.01 -14.43
C ARG A 87 17.57 -5.29 -14.08
N ALA A 88 16.76 -5.26 -13.02
CA ALA A 88 15.94 -6.40 -12.60
C ALA A 88 14.91 -6.79 -13.68
N LEU A 89 14.36 -5.80 -14.38
CA LEU A 89 13.37 -5.97 -15.44
C LEU A 89 13.95 -6.03 -16.87
N ALA A 90 15.28 -6.08 -17.02
CA ALA A 90 15.89 -6.19 -18.34
C ALA A 90 15.45 -7.49 -19.04
N PRO A 91 15.15 -7.46 -20.36
CA PRO A 91 14.82 -8.67 -21.12
C PRO A 91 15.91 -9.73 -20.98
N ARG A 92 15.50 -11.00 -20.81
CA ARG A 92 16.40 -12.15 -20.70
C ARG A 92 15.91 -13.30 -21.60
N PRO A 93 16.82 -14.01 -22.28
CA PRO A 93 16.44 -15.18 -23.07
C PRO A 93 15.72 -16.23 -22.21
N GLY A 94 14.57 -16.69 -22.66
CA GLY A 94 13.81 -17.77 -22.01
C GLY A 94 13.15 -17.41 -20.68
N LYS A 95 13.13 -16.14 -20.26
CA LYS A 95 12.50 -15.71 -19.00
C LYS A 95 11.82 -14.36 -19.16
N THR A 96 10.51 -14.33 -18.92
CA THR A 96 9.73 -13.09 -18.81
C THR A 96 9.93 -12.50 -17.41
N PRO A 97 10.45 -11.25 -17.30
CA PRO A 97 10.54 -10.59 -16.01
C PRO A 97 9.14 -10.33 -15.45
N ALA A 98 8.99 -10.40 -14.13
CA ALA A 98 7.70 -10.27 -13.47
C ALA A 98 7.73 -9.25 -12.33
N ILE A 99 6.62 -8.52 -12.18
CA ILE A 99 6.41 -7.48 -11.17
C ILE A 99 5.21 -7.86 -10.30
N LEU A 100 5.34 -7.70 -8.99
CA LEU A 100 4.24 -7.76 -8.02
C LEU A 100 4.02 -6.38 -7.41
N ASP A 101 2.78 -5.91 -7.40
CA ASP A 101 2.34 -4.71 -6.69
C ASP A 101 1.40 -5.11 -5.54
N VAL A 102 1.86 -4.95 -4.31
CA VAL A 102 1.16 -5.40 -3.08
C VAL A 102 0.40 -4.24 -2.45
N GLY A 103 -0.91 -4.43 -2.26
CA GLY A 103 -1.85 -3.37 -1.91
C GLY A 103 -2.00 -2.38 -3.06
N THR A 104 -2.36 -2.91 -4.24
CA THR A 104 -2.39 -2.15 -5.48
C THR A 104 -3.43 -1.01 -5.48
N GLY A 105 -4.41 -1.04 -4.58
CA GLY A 105 -5.43 -0.01 -4.42
C GLY A 105 -6.25 0.18 -5.70
N SER A 106 -6.13 1.36 -6.32
CA SER A 106 -6.79 1.65 -7.61
C SER A 106 -6.14 0.96 -8.80
N GLY A 107 -4.96 0.35 -8.65
CA GLY A 107 -4.23 -0.32 -9.71
C GLY A 107 -3.37 0.60 -10.58
N SER A 108 -3.36 1.92 -10.33
CA SER A 108 -2.67 2.90 -11.20
C SER A 108 -1.18 2.57 -11.37
N TRP A 109 -0.49 2.24 -10.27
CA TRP A 109 0.94 1.93 -10.32
C TRP A 109 1.24 0.68 -11.15
N ALA A 110 0.49 -0.40 -10.93
CA ALA A 110 0.63 -1.64 -11.69
C ALA A 110 0.37 -1.41 -13.20
N ILE A 111 -0.66 -0.63 -13.55
CA ILE A 111 -1.00 -0.30 -14.93
C ILE A 111 0.12 0.52 -15.60
N GLU A 112 0.62 1.57 -14.94
CA GLU A 112 1.69 2.40 -15.50
C GLU A 112 3.01 1.62 -15.62
N MET A 113 3.30 0.71 -14.69
CA MET A 113 4.43 -0.22 -14.81
C MET A 113 4.28 -1.19 -15.98
N ALA A 114 3.08 -1.74 -16.19
CA ALA A 114 2.79 -2.63 -17.31
C ALA A 114 2.95 -1.91 -18.66
N GLN A 115 2.57 -0.63 -18.74
CA GLN A 115 2.78 0.23 -19.90
C GLN A 115 4.27 0.58 -20.11
N GLN A 116 5.00 0.87 -19.04
CA GLN A 116 6.43 1.20 -19.11
C GLN A 116 7.29 -0.02 -19.49
N PHE A 117 6.88 -1.22 -19.08
CA PHE A 117 7.60 -2.48 -19.32
C PHE A 117 6.70 -3.51 -20.03
N PRO A 118 6.38 -3.32 -21.32
CA PRO A 118 5.43 -4.17 -22.04
C PRO A 118 5.92 -5.62 -22.23
N HIS A 119 7.23 -5.88 -22.05
CA HIS A 119 7.82 -7.22 -22.10
C HIS A 119 7.83 -7.96 -20.76
N CYS A 120 7.33 -7.33 -19.68
CA CYS A 120 7.21 -7.93 -18.35
C CYS A 120 5.76 -8.34 -18.08
N THR A 121 5.54 -9.24 -17.12
CA THR A 121 4.21 -9.48 -16.54
C THR A 121 4.04 -8.70 -15.24
N VAL A 122 2.83 -8.17 -15.00
CA VAL A 122 2.50 -7.41 -13.79
C VAL A 122 1.30 -8.05 -13.10
N VAL A 123 1.43 -8.25 -11.80
CA VAL A 123 0.37 -8.75 -10.91
C VAL A 123 0.16 -7.71 -9.83
N GLY A 124 -1.06 -7.18 -9.70
CA GLY A 124 -1.46 -6.40 -8.54
C GLY A 124 -2.29 -7.25 -7.59
N VAL A 125 -2.00 -7.20 -6.30
CA VAL A 125 -2.80 -7.87 -5.25
C VAL A 125 -3.37 -6.86 -4.28
N ASP A 126 -4.62 -7.04 -3.88
CA ASP A 126 -5.28 -6.20 -2.88
C ASP A 126 -6.44 -6.96 -2.21
N LEU A 127 -6.94 -6.45 -1.08
CA LEU A 127 -8.10 -6.98 -0.37
C LEU A 127 -9.42 -6.70 -1.11
N ALA A 128 -9.42 -5.70 -1.99
CA ALA A 128 -10.55 -5.33 -2.82
C ALA A 128 -10.12 -5.18 -4.28
N PRO A 129 -11.00 -5.51 -5.24
CA PRO A 129 -10.70 -5.36 -6.66
C PRO A 129 -10.50 -3.86 -7.01
N PRO A 130 -9.45 -3.52 -7.79
CA PRO A 130 -9.27 -2.15 -8.26
C PRO A 130 -10.42 -1.74 -9.18
N ARG A 131 -10.73 -0.44 -9.17
CA ARG A 131 -11.70 0.15 -10.11
C ARG A 131 -10.95 0.77 -11.28
N VAL A 132 -10.79 -0.01 -12.34
CA VAL A 132 -10.09 0.43 -13.55
C VAL A 132 -11.09 0.91 -14.59
N ASP A 133 -10.87 2.11 -15.11
CA ASP A 133 -11.62 2.66 -16.24
C ASP A 133 -10.96 2.20 -17.54
N GLY A 134 -11.61 1.29 -18.28
CA GLY A 134 -11.17 0.82 -19.60
C GLY A 134 -10.44 -0.52 -19.60
N ASP A 135 -9.81 -0.83 -20.74
CA ASP A 135 -9.12 -2.10 -20.94
C ASP A 135 -7.77 -2.13 -20.23
N LEU A 136 -7.48 -3.27 -19.59
CA LEU A 136 -6.19 -3.50 -18.96
C LEU A 136 -5.08 -3.71 -20.01
N PRO A 137 -3.85 -3.27 -19.74
CA PRO A 137 -2.70 -3.72 -20.51
C PRO A 137 -2.67 -5.26 -20.54
N PRO A 138 -2.37 -5.90 -21.69
CA PRO A 138 -2.47 -7.35 -21.85
C PRO A 138 -1.50 -8.14 -20.96
N ASN A 139 -0.50 -7.45 -20.40
CA ASN A 139 0.50 -7.98 -19.49
C ASN A 139 0.22 -7.66 -18.01
N CYS A 140 -0.93 -7.06 -17.68
CA CYS A 140 -1.33 -6.70 -16.32
C CYS A 140 -2.57 -7.50 -15.90
N ARG A 141 -2.55 -8.05 -14.68
CA ARG A 141 -3.72 -8.65 -14.05
C ARG A 141 -3.80 -8.31 -12.57
N PHE A 142 -4.99 -8.47 -12.01
CA PHE A 142 -5.26 -8.23 -10.60
C PHE A 142 -5.82 -9.48 -9.93
N GLU A 143 -5.40 -9.69 -8.69
CA GLU A 143 -5.82 -10.81 -7.86
C GLU A 143 -6.25 -10.27 -6.49
N ILE A 144 -7.20 -10.96 -5.85
CA ILE A 144 -7.66 -10.59 -4.51
C ILE A 144 -6.89 -11.47 -3.52
N ASP A 145 -6.08 -10.87 -2.68
CA ASP A 145 -5.24 -11.59 -1.71
C ASP A 145 -4.92 -10.71 -0.49
N ASP A 146 -4.77 -11.35 0.68
CA ASP A 146 -4.39 -10.68 1.93
C ASP A 146 -2.89 -10.88 2.19
N ALA A 147 -2.13 -9.79 2.08
CA ALA A 147 -0.68 -9.79 2.33
C ALA A 147 -0.27 -10.29 3.74
N ASN A 148 -1.20 -10.29 4.71
CA ASN A 148 -0.94 -10.84 6.05
C ASN A 148 -0.90 -12.39 6.07
N LEU A 149 -1.38 -13.06 5.02
CA LEU A 149 -1.37 -14.52 4.91
C LEU A 149 -0.06 -15.06 4.27
N GLY A 150 0.80 -14.16 3.81
CA GLY A 150 2.11 -14.48 3.23
C GLY A 150 2.07 -14.81 1.74
N PHE A 151 3.26 -15.00 1.16
CA PHE A 151 3.47 -15.09 -0.29
C PHE A 151 4.15 -16.41 -0.71
N SER A 152 4.00 -17.46 0.10
CA SER A 152 4.65 -18.76 -0.13
C SER A 152 4.34 -19.38 -1.51
N HIS A 153 3.13 -19.16 -2.03
CA HIS A 153 2.71 -19.60 -3.37
C HIS A 153 3.40 -18.82 -4.51
N TYR A 154 4.02 -17.69 -4.19
CA TYR A 154 4.77 -16.82 -5.09
C TYR A 154 6.29 -16.94 -4.96
N ARG A 155 6.78 -18.00 -4.31
CA ARG A 155 8.22 -18.23 -4.12
C ARG A 155 9.01 -18.08 -5.43
N GLU A 156 10.05 -17.23 -5.40
CA GLU A 156 10.94 -16.92 -6.53
C GLU A 156 10.20 -16.60 -7.86
N SER A 157 9.06 -15.92 -7.79
CA SER A 157 8.22 -15.61 -8.95
C SER A 157 8.47 -14.23 -9.55
N PHE A 158 9.00 -13.28 -8.78
CA PHE A 158 9.07 -11.87 -9.19
C PHE A 158 10.50 -11.33 -9.25
N ASP A 159 10.76 -10.42 -10.17
CA ASP A 159 12.02 -9.69 -10.27
C ASP A 159 11.90 -8.29 -9.64
N VAL A 160 10.68 -7.76 -9.48
CA VAL A 160 10.39 -6.56 -8.69
C VAL A 160 9.16 -6.80 -7.83
N ILE A 161 9.24 -6.45 -6.55
CA ILE A 161 8.08 -6.33 -5.65
C ILE A 161 7.97 -4.88 -5.20
N HIS A 162 6.80 -4.29 -5.36
CA HIS A 162 6.46 -2.96 -4.89
C HIS A 162 5.34 -3.03 -3.86
N ALA A 163 5.43 -2.23 -2.81
CA ALA A 163 4.35 -2.03 -1.86
C ALA A 163 4.36 -0.58 -1.36
N ARG A 164 3.22 0.12 -1.44
CA ARG A 164 3.14 1.52 -1.02
C ARG A 164 1.85 1.84 -0.29
N SER A 165 1.98 2.54 0.85
CA SER A 165 0.84 3.01 1.65
C SER A 165 -0.05 1.88 2.18
N ILE A 166 0.56 0.75 2.52
CA ILE A 166 -0.14 -0.45 3.04
C ILE A 166 0.03 -0.63 4.55
N SER A 167 0.88 0.16 5.22
CA SER A 167 1.30 -0.08 6.61
C SER A 167 0.15 -0.18 7.61
N SER A 168 -0.93 0.56 7.38
CA SER A 168 -2.14 0.54 8.22
C SER A 168 -2.87 -0.81 8.20
N GLY A 169 -2.69 -1.62 7.14
CA GLY A 169 -3.31 -2.94 6.98
C GLY A 169 -2.40 -4.12 7.31
N ILE A 170 -1.14 -3.89 7.67
CA ILE A 170 -0.14 -4.95 7.90
C ILE A 170 0.19 -5.08 9.39
N ARG A 171 -0.02 -6.28 9.94
CA ARG A 171 0.20 -6.61 11.36
C ARG A 171 1.66 -6.88 11.72
N ASP A 172 2.41 -7.49 10.81
CA ASP A 172 3.84 -7.80 10.98
C ASP A 172 4.61 -7.40 9.72
N TYR A 173 5.13 -6.18 9.73
CA TYR A 173 5.85 -5.62 8.58
C TYR A 173 7.24 -6.24 8.40
N PRO A 174 8.03 -6.52 9.45
CA PRO A 174 9.25 -7.32 9.32
C PRO A 174 9.00 -8.69 8.65
N GLN A 175 7.98 -9.44 9.08
CA GLN A 175 7.64 -10.71 8.44
C GLN A 175 7.25 -10.53 6.97
N LEU A 176 6.48 -9.48 6.64
CA LEU A 176 6.14 -9.16 5.25
C LEU A 176 7.38 -8.96 4.37
N LEU A 177 8.42 -8.30 4.89
CA LEU A 177 9.68 -8.11 4.16
C LEU A 177 10.43 -9.44 3.94
N GLU A 178 10.36 -10.37 4.89
CA GLU A 178 10.89 -11.74 4.73
C GLU A 178 10.10 -12.54 3.67
N GLU A 179 8.77 -12.39 3.63
CA GLU A 179 7.94 -12.97 2.56
C GLU A 179 8.30 -12.40 1.18
N PHE A 180 8.54 -11.08 1.09
CA PHE A 180 9.02 -10.45 -0.14
C PHE A 180 10.38 -10.99 -0.56
N ALA A 181 11.29 -11.21 0.39
CA ALA A 181 12.53 -11.91 0.09
C ALA A 181 12.23 -13.28 -0.53
N GLN A 182 11.38 -14.12 0.06
CA GLN A 182 11.08 -15.44 -0.48
C GLN A 182 10.42 -15.42 -1.87
N ALA A 183 9.55 -14.45 -2.13
CA ALA A 183 8.87 -14.29 -3.41
C ALA A 183 9.77 -13.71 -4.53
N LEU A 184 10.85 -13.00 -4.15
CA LEU A 184 11.81 -12.46 -5.10
C LEU A 184 12.76 -13.53 -5.64
N ARG A 185 12.94 -13.49 -6.96
CA ARG A 185 14.02 -14.17 -7.68
C ARG A 185 15.37 -13.60 -7.25
N PRO A 186 16.46 -14.40 -7.28
CA PRO A 186 17.83 -13.89 -7.14
C PRO A 186 18.10 -12.66 -8.02
N GLY A 187 18.64 -11.60 -7.43
CA GLY A 187 18.89 -10.32 -8.10
C GLY A 187 17.65 -9.41 -8.26
N GLY A 188 16.48 -9.85 -7.81
CA GLY A 188 15.26 -9.05 -7.82
C GLY A 188 15.27 -7.92 -6.79
N VAL A 189 14.36 -6.95 -6.93
CA VAL A 189 14.34 -5.71 -6.14
C VAL A 189 13.03 -5.60 -5.37
N VAL A 190 13.12 -5.33 -4.07
CA VAL A 190 11.97 -4.90 -3.27
C VAL A 190 11.97 -3.38 -3.16
N ILE A 191 10.80 -2.76 -3.28
CA ILE A 191 10.57 -1.34 -3.09
C ILE A 191 9.38 -1.18 -2.16
N VAL A 192 9.59 -0.51 -1.03
CA VAL A 192 8.52 -0.17 -0.09
C VAL A 192 8.47 1.33 0.14
N GLY A 193 7.27 1.88 0.31
CA GLY A 193 7.11 3.29 0.64
C GLY A 193 5.86 3.59 1.46
N ASP A 194 5.94 4.58 2.33
CA ASP A 194 4.76 5.03 3.08
C ASP A 194 4.85 6.50 3.47
N GLY A 195 3.70 7.10 3.73
CA GLY A 195 3.55 8.48 4.20
C GLY A 195 3.31 8.51 5.70
N ASP A 196 3.99 9.40 6.40
CA ASP A 196 3.80 9.58 7.83
C ASP A 196 2.42 10.19 8.13
N LEU A 197 1.76 9.68 9.18
CA LEU A 197 0.66 10.38 9.83
C LEU A 197 1.15 11.48 10.79
N GLN A 198 2.42 11.42 11.21
CA GLN A 198 3.07 12.54 11.89
C GLN A 198 3.23 13.71 10.92
N LEU A 199 2.69 14.87 11.29
CA LEU A 199 2.85 16.09 10.52
C LEU A 199 4.08 16.87 10.97
N TYR A 200 4.67 17.63 10.05
CA TYR A 200 5.88 18.41 10.29
C TYR A 200 5.65 19.88 10.00
N ASP A 201 6.35 20.75 10.71
CA ASP A 201 6.29 22.20 10.46
C ASP A 201 7.12 22.61 9.22
N GLN A 202 7.17 23.92 8.95
CA GLN A 202 7.96 24.49 7.85
C GLN A 202 9.48 24.29 7.95
N TYR A 203 9.97 23.87 9.12
CA TYR A 203 11.36 23.54 9.43
C TYR A 203 11.59 22.03 9.55
N GLN A 204 10.64 21.22 9.09
CA GLN A 204 10.68 19.75 9.13
C GLN A 204 10.79 19.19 10.55
N GLN A 205 10.32 19.93 11.56
CA GLN A 205 10.22 19.46 12.93
C GLN A 205 8.85 18.80 13.16
N PRO A 206 8.78 17.67 13.88
CA PRO A 206 7.52 17.01 14.15
C PRO A 206 6.62 17.93 15.01
N LEU A 207 5.37 18.09 14.59
CA LEU A 207 4.37 18.82 15.36
C LEU A 207 3.91 18.00 16.56
N ALA A 208 4.06 18.57 17.75
CA ALA A 208 3.58 17.97 18.96
C ALA A 208 2.05 17.99 19.03
N TYR A 209 1.48 16.98 19.67
CA TYR A 209 0.08 17.01 20.06
C TYR A 209 -0.12 18.11 21.13
N ALA A 210 -1.18 18.89 20.97
CA ALA A 210 -1.61 19.92 21.92
C ALA A 210 -3.10 19.76 22.19
N GLU A 211 -3.53 20.03 23.43
CA GLU A 211 -4.94 19.97 23.82
C GLU A 211 -5.71 21.19 23.32
N GLN A 212 -7.01 21.01 23.08
CA GLN A 212 -7.87 22.12 22.65
C GLN A 212 -7.85 23.25 23.69
N GLY A 213 -7.60 24.47 23.22
CA GLY A 213 -7.48 25.66 24.09
C GLY A 213 -6.06 25.95 24.58
N THR A 214 -5.08 25.10 24.26
CA THR A 214 -3.66 25.34 24.57
C THR A 214 -2.91 25.95 23.38
N PRO A 215 -1.82 26.72 23.61
CA PRO A 215 -0.98 27.22 22.53
C PRO A 215 -0.43 26.08 21.65
N GLY A 216 -0.51 26.25 20.34
CA GLY A 216 -0.05 25.23 19.37
C GLY A 216 -1.10 24.18 19.00
N PHE A 217 -2.32 24.25 19.55
CA PHE A 217 -3.43 23.44 19.10
C PHE A 217 -3.73 23.63 17.61
N SER A 218 -3.96 22.53 16.91
CA SER A 218 -4.39 22.49 15.51
C SER A 218 -5.33 21.30 15.30
N TRP A 219 -6.44 21.56 14.62
CA TRP A 219 -7.42 20.52 14.26
C TRP A 219 -6.85 19.48 13.30
N ILE A 220 -5.99 19.87 12.36
CA ILE A 220 -5.36 18.87 11.49
C ILE A 220 -4.43 17.94 12.28
N THR A 221 -3.61 18.47 13.21
CA THR A 221 -2.78 17.63 14.07
C THR A 221 -3.64 16.73 14.95
N ARG A 222 -4.78 17.23 15.46
CA ARG A 222 -5.72 16.45 16.28
C ARG A 222 -6.30 15.27 15.52
N ILE A 223 -6.82 15.46 14.32
CA ILE A 223 -7.44 14.36 13.56
C ILE A 223 -6.40 13.36 13.07
N PHE A 224 -5.23 13.79 12.61
CA PHE A 224 -4.14 12.88 12.20
C PHE A 224 -3.62 12.06 13.38
N PHE A 225 -3.50 12.67 14.57
CA PHE A 225 -3.12 11.94 15.78
C PHE A 225 -4.21 10.93 16.22
N ALA A 226 -5.49 11.30 16.13
CA ALA A 226 -6.60 10.39 16.40
C ALA A 226 -6.58 9.19 15.43
N THR A 227 -6.38 9.45 14.14
CA THR A 227 -6.25 8.42 13.10
C THR A 227 -5.04 7.52 13.33
N TYR A 228 -3.89 8.08 13.68
CA TYR A 228 -2.69 7.32 14.03
C TYR A 228 -2.98 6.33 15.17
N ASN A 229 -3.59 6.79 16.26
CA ASN A 229 -3.92 5.93 17.39
C ASN A 229 -4.96 4.85 17.01
N ALA A 230 -5.97 5.21 16.22
CA ALA A 230 -6.98 4.28 15.73
C ALA A 230 -6.36 3.15 14.89
N MET A 231 -5.45 3.48 13.96
CA MET A 231 -4.75 2.49 13.15
C MET A 231 -3.82 1.61 13.99
N LYS A 232 -3.13 2.18 15.00
CA LYS A 232 -2.29 1.41 15.94
C LYS A 232 -3.10 0.44 16.79
N ASN A 233 -4.22 0.87 17.34
CA ASN A 233 -5.10 0.03 18.15
C ASN A 233 -5.59 -1.20 17.38
N ARG A 234 -5.75 -1.07 16.06
CA ARG A 234 -6.16 -2.15 15.16
C ARG A 234 -5.01 -3.09 14.75
N GLY A 235 -3.78 -2.77 15.13
CA GLY A 235 -2.58 -3.57 14.86
C GLY A 235 -1.80 -3.15 13.61
N GLY A 236 -2.09 -1.99 13.01
CA GLY A 236 -1.34 -1.50 11.86
C GLY A 236 0.10 -1.06 12.20
N ASN A 237 1.07 -1.45 11.39
CA ASN A 237 2.49 -1.07 11.55
C ASN A 237 2.83 0.29 10.92
N ILE A 238 2.07 1.33 11.25
CA ILE A 238 2.19 2.67 10.65
C ILE A 238 3.50 3.43 10.96
N ASP A 239 4.38 2.88 11.81
CA ASP A 239 5.74 3.40 12.04
C ASP A 239 6.79 2.76 11.11
N CYS A 240 6.37 1.80 10.26
CA CYS A 240 7.26 1.09 9.37
C CYS A 240 8.11 1.98 8.44
N PRO A 241 7.64 3.12 7.86
CA PRO A 241 8.45 3.83 6.85
C PRO A 241 9.86 4.22 7.34
N LEU A 242 10.02 4.56 8.62
CA LEU A 242 11.33 4.85 9.20
C LEU A 242 12.19 3.62 9.47
N MET A 243 11.53 2.48 9.70
CA MET A 243 12.18 1.25 10.10
C MET A 243 12.52 0.33 8.94
N CYS A 244 11.83 0.45 7.80
CA CYS A 244 12.08 -0.36 6.60
C CYS A 244 13.57 -0.45 6.22
N PRO A 245 14.37 0.64 6.19
CA PRO A 245 15.79 0.53 5.87
C PRO A 245 16.58 -0.31 6.88
N THR A 246 16.19 -0.29 8.16
CA THR A 246 16.82 -1.09 9.21
C THR A 246 16.41 -2.55 9.09
N TRP A 247 15.12 -2.82 8.92
CA TRP A 247 14.61 -4.19 8.76
C TRP A 247 15.15 -4.86 7.50
N LEU A 248 15.18 -4.16 6.36
CA LEU A 248 15.77 -4.68 5.13
C LEU A 248 17.25 -5.04 5.29
N ARG A 249 18.02 -4.30 6.12
CA ARG A 249 19.42 -4.63 6.41
C ARG A 249 19.58 -5.83 7.35
N ALA A 250 18.58 -6.10 8.19
CA ALA A 250 18.59 -7.22 9.12
C ALA A 250 18.27 -8.56 8.44
N ILE A 251 17.66 -8.53 7.26
CA ILE A 251 17.33 -9.72 6.47
C ILE A 251 18.57 -10.16 5.69
N ASP A 252 19.12 -11.33 6.04
CA ASP A 252 20.36 -11.86 5.46
C ASP A 252 20.30 -12.06 3.94
N SER A 253 19.10 -12.25 3.37
CA SER A 253 18.91 -12.46 1.94
C SER A 253 18.93 -11.18 1.10
N PHE A 254 18.99 -10.00 1.73
CA PHE A 254 19.04 -8.70 1.06
C PHE A 254 20.43 -8.06 1.07
N THR A 255 20.72 -7.32 0.01
CA THR A 255 21.92 -6.49 -0.18
C THR A 255 21.52 -5.14 -0.81
N ASP A 256 22.48 -4.24 -0.99
CA ASP A 256 22.30 -2.94 -1.66
C ASP A 256 21.11 -2.13 -1.10
N VAL A 257 20.96 -2.14 0.23
CA VAL A 257 19.84 -1.48 0.90
C VAL A 257 19.99 0.04 0.81
N GLY A 258 19.05 0.68 0.12
CA GLY A 258 18.95 2.12 -0.01
C GLY A 258 17.65 2.66 0.56
N TRP A 259 17.62 3.97 0.80
CA TRP A 259 16.43 4.65 1.25
C TRP A 259 16.45 6.13 0.86
N HIS A 260 15.28 6.72 0.79
CA HIS A 260 15.08 8.13 0.49
C HIS A 260 13.85 8.65 1.24
N LYS A 261 13.89 9.92 1.63
CA LYS A 261 12.72 10.61 2.18
C LYS A 261 12.51 11.94 1.49
N ILE A 262 11.25 12.31 1.35
CA ILE A 262 10.81 13.59 0.82
C ILE A 262 9.86 14.25 1.80
N PHE A 263 9.88 15.58 1.84
CA PHE A 263 8.88 16.37 2.54
C PHE A 263 8.04 17.10 1.51
N ILE A 264 6.73 16.93 1.61
CA ILE A 264 5.78 17.56 0.72
C ILE A 264 4.94 18.56 1.53
N PRO A 265 4.94 19.86 1.18
CA PRO A 265 4.04 20.82 1.80
C PRO A 265 2.56 20.47 1.53
N ILE A 266 1.74 20.51 2.57
CA ILE A 266 0.28 20.43 2.43
C ILE A 266 -0.20 21.87 2.24
N GLY A 267 -0.18 22.33 0.99
CA GLY A 267 -0.05 23.76 0.68
C GLY A 267 -1.07 24.31 -0.32
N PRO A 268 -0.71 25.38 -1.07
CA PRO A 268 0.66 25.81 -1.43
C PRO A 268 1.18 27.02 -0.62
N TRP A 269 1.59 26.80 0.63
CA TRP A 269 2.17 27.88 1.48
C TRP A 269 3.69 28.07 1.29
N ARG A 270 4.36 27.19 0.54
CA ARG A 270 5.79 27.29 0.15
C ARG A 270 6.07 26.46 -1.11
N TYR A 271 6.80 27.01 -2.07
CA TYR A 271 7.25 26.33 -3.28
C TYR A 271 8.39 27.11 -3.96
N ALA A 272 9.34 26.40 -4.58
CA ALA A 272 10.44 26.98 -5.36
C ALA A 272 10.08 27.17 -6.84
N ASP A 273 9.23 26.30 -7.38
CA ASP A 273 8.81 26.32 -8.78
C ASP A 273 7.35 25.89 -8.96
N GLN A 274 6.88 25.91 -10.22
CA GLN A 274 5.50 25.55 -10.57
C GLN A 274 5.20 24.07 -10.29
N ARG A 275 6.19 23.17 -10.36
CA ARG A 275 6.00 21.74 -10.07
C ARG A 275 5.77 21.55 -8.57
N GLU A 276 6.58 22.18 -7.71
CA GLU A 276 6.39 22.13 -6.26
C GLU A 276 5.05 22.77 -5.83
N ARG A 277 4.62 23.86 -6.48
CA ARG A 277 3.31 24.47 -6.21
C ARG A 277 2.16 23.50 -6.48
N VAL A 278 2.15 22.89 -7.67
CA VAL A 278 1.11 21.92 -8.07
C VAL A 278 1.11 20.72 -7.14
N LEU A 279 2.29 20.18 -6.82
CA LEU A 279 2.45 19.05 -5.93
C LEU A 279 1.90 19.36 -4.53
N ALA A 280 2.15 20.56 -4.00
CA ALA A 280 1.63 20.99 -2.70
C ALA A 280 0.10 21.21 -2.71
N GLU A 281 -0.46 21.73 -3.80
CA GLU A 281 -1.91 21.86 -4.00
C GLU A 281 -2.60 20.50 -4.07
N MET A 282 -2.01 19.56 -4.82
CA MET A 282 -2.52 18.19 -4.94
C MET A 282 -2.49 17.48 -3.59
N LEU A 283 -1.41 17.58 -2.81
CA LEU A 283 -1.36 16.95 -1.49
C LEU A 283 -2.38 17.55 -0.52
N ARG A 284 -2.64 18.85 -0.58
CA ARG A 284 -3.73 19.45 0.22
C ARG A 284 -5.08 18.81 -0.11
N GLU A 285 -5.38 18.62 -1.40
CA GLU A 285 -6.62 17.96 -1.84
C GLU A 285 -6.67 16.49 -1.40
N ASP A 286 -5.57 15.74 -1.52
CA ASP A 286 -5.46 14.37 -1.01
C ASP A 286 -5.73 14.30 0.50
N CYS A 287 -5.12 15.19 1.29
CA CYS A 287 -5.35 15.28 2.73
C CYS A 287 -6.78 15.64 3.10
N LEU A 288 -7.45 16.53 2.35
CA LEU A 288 -8.85 16.88 2.57
C LEU A 288 -9.77 15.66 2.37
N ARG A 289 -9.51 14.87 1.33
CA ARG A 289 -10.24 13.62 1.05
C ARG A 289 -9.94 12.55 2.09
N PHE A 290 -8.68 12.45 2.52
CA PHE A 290 -8.27 11.54 3.59
C PHE A 290 -9.01 11.87 4.89
N ILE A 291 -9.03 13.15 5.31
CA ILE A 291 -9.77 13.64 6.49
C ILE A 291 -11.25 13.22 6.43
N SER A 292 -11.90 13.42 5.28
CA SER A 292 -13.29 12.97 5.03
C SER A 292 -13.44 11.44 5.17
N GLY A 293 -12.50 10.69 4.59
CA GLY A 293 -12.49 9.22 4.60
C GLY A 293 -12.24 8.56 5.96
N MET A 294 -11.70 9.29 6.96
CA MET A 294 -11.40 8.71 8.28
C MET A 294 -12.63 8.52 9.18
N GLY A 295 -13.80 9.01 8.79
CA GLY A 295 -15.02 8.95 9.60
C GLY A 295 -15.33 7.54 10.13
N PRO A 296 -15.45 6.51 9.27
CA PRO A 296 -15.73 5.14 9.70
C PRO A 296 -14.72 4.60 10.72
N LEU A 297 -13.42 4.84 10.50
CA LEU A 297 -12.36 4.39 11.39
C LEU A 297 -12.52 5.02 12.79
N LEU A 298 -12.65 6.35 12.86
CA LEU A 298 -12.77 7.03 14.14
C LEU A 298 -14.05 6.66 14.89
N LEU A 299 -15.18 6.54 14.19
CA LEU A 299 -16.44 6.10 14.79
C LEU A 299 -16.32 4.67 15.36
N SER A 300 -15.61 3.79 14.66
CA SER A 300 -15.39 2.41 15.13
C SER A 300 -14.53 2.31 16.38
N GLU A 301 -13.70 3.32 16.67
CA GLU A 301 -12.89 3.42 17.89
C GLU A 301 -13.64 4.14 19.03
N GLY A 302 -14.94 4.41 18.86
CA GLY A 302 -15.79 4.99 19.90
C GLY A 302 -15.78 6.52 19.98
N TYR A 303 -15.23 7.23 18.98
CA TYR A 303 -15.41 8.67 18.90
C TYR A 303 -16.89 9.01 18.63
N LEU A 304 -17.40 10.05 19.28
CA LEU A 304 -18.77 10.53 19.05
C LEU A 304 -18.89 11.12 17.64
N PRO A 305 -20.01 10.89 16.92
CA PRO A 305 -20.23 11.44 15.58
C PRO A 305 -20.00 12.95 15.49
N GLU A 306 -20.52 13.72 16.44
CA GLU A 306 -20.38 15.17 16.48
C GLU A 306 -18.92 15.61 16.65
N SER A 307 -18.13 14.81 17.38
CA SER A 307 -16.69 15.05 17.56
C SER A 307 -15.91 14.76 16.29
N VAL A 308 -16.25 13.68 15.58
CA VAL A 308 -15.64 13.34 14.27
C VAL A 308 -15.96 14.42 13.25
N GLU A 309 -17.23 14.80 13.12
CA GLU A 309 -17.67 15.85 12.20
C GLU A 309 -16.99 17.20 12.49
N MET A 310 -16.87 17.57 13.77
CA MET A 310 -16.15 18.78 14.17
C MET A 310 -14.68 18.69 13.79
N MET A 311 -13.98 17.59 14.11
CA MET A 311 -12.57 17.42 13.74
C MET A 311 -12.38 17.51 12.21
N GLN A 312 -13.24 16.87 11.43
CA GLN A 312 -13.16 16.91 9.97
C GLN A 312 -13.38 18.31 9.41
N ARG A 313 -14.44 19.00 9.86
CA ARG A 313 -14.79 20.34 9.39
C ARG A 313 -13.69 21.35 9.71
N GLU A 314 -13.23 21.38 10.97
CA GLU A 314 -12.26 22.37 11.41
C GLU A 314 -10.86 22.09 10.83
N ALA A 315 -10.44 20.82 10.73
CA ALA A 315 -9.17 20.47 10.07
C ALA A 315 -9.19 20.83 8.57
N ALA A 316 -10.31 20.59 7.89
CA ALA A 316 -10.48 20.98 6.50
C ALA A 316 -10.44 22.52 6.32
N ALA A 317 -11.03 23.27 7.25
CA ALA A 317 -10.95 24.73 7.26
C ALA A 317 -9.51 25.23 7.44
N GLU A 318 -8.77 24.67 8.41
CA GLU A 318 -7.34 24.99 8.63
C GLU A 318 -6.49 24.79 7.37
N LEU A 319 -6.70 23.69 6.64
CA LEU A 319 -5.99 23.42 5.40
C LEU A 319 -6.37 24.36 4.25
N ARG A 320 -7.67 24.62 4.06
CA ARG A 320 -8.15 25.50 2.98
C ARG A 320 -7.68 26.94 3.18
N GLU A 321 -7.74 27.42 4.42
CA GLU A 321 -7.32 28.76 4.80
C GLU A 321 -5.80 28.88 4.97
N GLN A 322 -5.07 27.75 4.96
CA GLN A 322 -3.61 27.69 5.12
C GLN A 322 -3.13 28.36 6.42
N ARG A 323 -3.95 28.26 7.48
CA ARG A 323 -3.62 28.78 8.82
C ARG A 323 -2.41 28.07 9.44
N VAL A 324 -2.19 26.84 9.02
CA VAL A 324 -1.11 25.97 9.50
C VAL A 324 -0.16 25.64 8.36
N ARG A 325 1.14 25.75 8.61
CA ARG A 325 2.20 25.48 7.64
C ARG A 325 2.78 24.10 7.88
N VAL A 326 2.08 23.10 7.35
CA VAL A 326 2.34 21.68 7.63
C VAL A 326 2.81 20.91 6.41
N GLN A 327 3.74 19.98 6.62
CA GLN A 327 4.32 19.10 5.63
C GLN A 327 4.04 17.65 6.01
N SER A 328 3.87 16.79 5.01
CA SER A 328 3.90 15.34 5.17
C SER A 328 5.26 14.81 4.74
N ARG A 329 5.82 13.88 5.52
CA ARG A 329 7.04 13.16 5.16
C ARG A 329 6.67 11.82 4.53
N TRP A 330 7.30 11.51 3.41
CA TRP A 330 7.18 10.21 2.76
C TRP A 330 8.54 9.55 2.72
N ALA A 331 8.61 8.28 3.10
CA ALA A 331 9.85 7.51 3.08
C ALA A 331 9.72 6.32 2.14
N PHE A 332 10.81 6.03 1.43
CA PHE A 332 10.94 4.92 0.51
C PHE A 332 12.21 4.15 0.86
N ALA A 333 12.15 2.84 0.81
CA ALA A 333 13.28 1.95 1.00
C ALA A 333 13.29 0.88 -0.08
N TRP A 334 14.48 0.40 -0.44
CA TRP A 334 14.63 -0.67 -1.40
C TRP A 334 15.82 -1.55 -1.05
N ALA A 335 15.79 -2.79 -1.52
CA ALA A 335 16.89 -3.72 -1.40
C ALA A 335 16.92 -4.69 -2.59
N VAL A 336 18.06 -5.31 -2.81
CA VAL A 336 18.26 -6.33 -3.85
C VAL A 336 18.38 -7.70 -3.19
N LYS A 337 17.61 -8.69 -3.66
CA LYS A 337 17.75 -10.08 -3.26
C LYS A 337 19.14 -10.59 -3.69
N LYS A 338 19.94 -11.10 -2.76
CA LYS A 338 21.25 -11.68 -3.05
C LYS A 338 21.12 -12.82 -4.07
N SER A 339 22.11 -12.91 -4.96
CA SER A 339 22.31 -14.13 -5.75
C SER A 339 22.96 -15.21 -4.86
N PRO A 340 22.56 -16.49 -5.00
CA PRO A 340 23.22 -17.59 -4.32
C PRO A 340 24.72 -17.69 -4.64
#